data_AF-Q08NR1-F1
#
_entry.id   AF-Q08NR1-F1
#
_cell.length_a   1.000
_cell.length_b   1.000
_cell.length_c   1.000
_cell.angle_alpha   90.00
_cell.angle_beta   90.00
_cell.angle_gamma   90.00
#
_symmetry.space_group_name_H-M   'P 1'
#
loop_
_entity.id
_entity.type
_entity.pdbx_description
1 polymer ?
#
loop_
_entity_poly.entity_id
_entity_poly.type
_entity_poly.pdbx_seq_one_letter_code
_entity_poly.pdbx_strand_id
1 'polypeptide(L)'
;MKAAGFNPLPPVTGQDSELAAIQRVVAGEQYMTIYKAMKMEAEAAAEVAVALARGGQPSADKVNGKVNNGMKDVPSILLTAGTVTKDNVKSTVVADGFWKAEQICEGAYKDACAAAQVQ
;
A
#
# COMPACT_ATOMS: atom_id res chain seq x y z
N MET A 1 -19.56 -1.62 -12.66
CA MET A 1 -19.58 -0.20 -13.09
C MET A 1 -19.45 -0.06 -14.59
N LYS A 2 -18.32 -0.45 -15.22
CA LYS A 2 -18.17 -0.39 -16.69
C LYS A 2 -19.30 -1.08 -17.47
N ALA A 3 -19.61 -2.33 -17.14
CA ALA A 3 -20.71 -3.07 -17.76
C ALA A 3 -22.10 -2.42 -17.56
N ALA A 4 -22.23 -1.57 -16.53
CA ALA A 4 -23.44 -0.80 -16.27
C ALA A 4 -23.42 0.60 -16.95
N GLY A 5 -22.42 0.89 -17.81
CA GLY A 5 -22.37 2.09 -18.64
C GLY A 5 -21.74 3.34 -18.00
N PHE A 6 -21.12 3.23 -16.81
CA PHE A 6 -20.50 4.38 -16.17
C PHE A 6 -19.24 4.85 -16.92
N ASN A 7 -19.28 6.08 -17.45
CA ASN A 7 -18.15 6.77 -18.09
C ASN A 7 -18.28 8.31 -17.96
N PRO A 8 -17.41 9.02 -17.21
CA PRO A 8 -16.29 8.46 -16.45
C PRO A 8 -16.79 7.60 -15.27
N LEU A 9 -15.92 6.74 -14.76
CA LEU A 9 -16.20 6.04 -13.51
C LEU A 9 -16.27 7.04 -12.35
N PRO A 10 -17.14 6.83 -11.34
CA PRO A 10 -17.06 7.62 -10.11
C PRO A 10 -15.70 7.38 -9.43
N PRO A 11 -15.29 8.23 -8.47
CA PRO A 11 -14.07 7.97 -7.70
C PRO A 11 -14.14 6.60 -7.01
N VAL A 12 -13.26 5.68 -7.41
CA VAL A 12 -13.11 4.36 -6.81
C VAL A 12 -11.82 4.35 -6.00
N THR A 13 -11.92 4.08 -4.71
CA THR A 13 -10.76 3.91 -3.82
C THR A 13 -10.49 2.42 -3.59
N GLY A 14 -9.35 2.12 -2.96
CA GLY A 14 -8.95 0.77 -2.61
C GLY A 14 -7.78 0.77 -1.65
N GLN A 15 -7.28 -0.41 -1.29
CA GLN A 15 -6.10 -0.57 -0.45
C GLN A 15 -5.21 -1.69 -1.01
N ASP A 16 -4.03 -1.83 -0.42
CA ASP A 16 -3.06 -2.91 -0.61
C ASP A 16 -2.17 -2.76 -1.85
N SER A 17 -2.52 -1.87 -2.77
CA SER A 17 -1.68 -1.57 -3.94
C SER A 17 -1.34 -2.83 -4.75
N GLU A 18 -2.31 -3.75 -4.87
CA GLU A 18 -2.22 -4.91 -5.74
C GLU A 18 -1.83 -4.51 -7.17
N LEU A 19 -1.13 -5.39 -7.90
CA LEU A 19 -0.72 -5.10 -9.27
C LEU A 19 -1.89 -4.64 -10.16
N ALA A 20 -3.01 -5.36 -10.09
CA ALA A 20 -4.22 -5.00 -10.84
C ALA A 20 -4.83 -3.67 -10.39
N ALA A 21 -4.71 -3.30 -9.11
CA ALA A 21 -5.15 -2.00 -8.61
C ALA A 21 -4.26 -0.87 -9.15
N ILE A 22 -2.93 -1.05 -9.13
CA ILE A 22 -1.99 -0.06 -9.69
C ILE A 22 -2.19 0.10 -11.20
N GLN A 23 -2.41 -0.99 -11.92
CA GLN A 23 -2.78 -0.97 -13.34
C GLN A 23 -4.07 -0.18 -13.60
N ARG A 24 -5.11 -0.38 -12.77
CA ARG A 24 -6.33 0.43 -12.84
C ARG A 24 -6.09 1.90 -12.49
N VAL A 25 -5.21 2.19 -11.53
CA VAL A 25 -4.85 3.56 -11.15
C VAL A 25 -4.17 4.31 -12.30
N VAL A 26 -3.18 3.70 -12.96
CA VAL A 26 -2.52 4.34 -14.12
C VAL A 26 -3.46 4.50 -15.31
N ALA A 27 -4.37 3.54 -15.51
CA ALA A 27 -5.42 3.59 -16.54
C ALA A 27 -6.56 4.59 -16.24
N GLY A 28 -6.62 5.17 -15.03
CA GLY A 28 -7.69 6.07 -14.62
C GLY A 28 -9.02 5.37 -14.31
N GLU A 29 -8.99 4.06 -14.11
CA GLU A 29 -10.18 3.25 -13.79
C GLU A 29 -10.42 3.12 -12.28
N GLN A 30 -9.39 3.42 -11.50
CA GLN A 30 -9.42 3.50 -10.05
C GLN A 30 -8.70 4.79 -9.65
N TYR A 31 -9.28 5.56 -8.73
CA TYR A 31 -8.74 6.87 -8.37
C TYR A 31 -7.47 6.76 -7.51
N MET A 32 -7.50 5.86 -6.53
CA MET A 32 -6.38 5.67 -5.60
C MET A 32 -6.36 4.26 -5.01
N THR A 33 -5.22 3.90 -4.42
CA THR A 33 -5.06 2.78 -3.49
C THR A 33 -4.18 3.18 -2.30
N ILE A 34 -4.45 2.64 -1.11
CA ILE A 34 -3.54 2.81 0.05
C ILE A 34 -2.39 1.82 -0.05
N TYR A 35 -1.15 2.33 -0.04
CA TYR A 35 0.07 1.56 0.09
C TYR A 35 0.43 1.34 1.55
N LYS A 36 0.56 0.06 1.91
CA LYS A 36 1.05 -0.41 3.21
C LYS A 36 2.30 -1.24 2.93
N ALA A 37 3.46 -0.70 3.27
CA ALA A 37 4.73 -1.35 2.98
C ALA A 37 4.88 -2.65 3.80
N MET A 38 4.64 -3.79 3.15
CA MET A 38 4.66 -5.10 3.81
C MET A 38 6.01 -5.41 4.45
N LYS A 39 7.12 -4.94 3.84
CA LYS A 39 8.46 -5.14 4.38
C LYS A 39 8.62 -4.50 5.75
N MET A 40 8.22 -3.23 5.91
CA MET A 40 8.30 -2.53 7.19
C MET A 40 7.43 -3.19 8.26
N GLU A 41 6.23 -3.66 7.89
CA GLU A 41 5.34 -4.38 8.80
C GLU A 41 5.93 -5.72 9.24
N ALA A 42 6.48 -6.51 8.30
CA ALA A 42 7.10 -7.78 8.60
C ALA A 42 8.36 -7.63 9.49
N GLU A 43 9.20 -6.63 9.22
CA GLU A 43 10.38 -6.33 10.03
C GLU A 43 10.00 -5.95 11.46
N ALA A 44 9.05 -5.02 11.64
CA ALA A 44 8.57 -4.61 12.95
C ALA A 44 7.94 -5.79 13.72
N ALA A 45 7.16 -6.62 13.04
CA ALA A 45 6.56 -7.81 13.65
C ALA A 45 7.63 -8.83 14.09
N ALA A 46 8.65 -9.07 13.27
CA ALA A 46 9.74 -9.99 13.58
C ALA A 46 10.56 -9.52 14.79
N GLU A 47 10.88 -8.23 14.87
CA GLU A 47 11.58 -7.65 16.03
C GLU A 47 10.77 -7.82 17.33
N VAL A 48 9.47 -7.51 17.29
CA VAL A 48 8.56 -7.71 18.41
C VAL A 48 8.55 -9.17 18.85
N ALA A 49 8.39 -10.10 17.89
CA ALA A 49 8.34 -11.54 18.16
C ALA A 49 9.64 -12.04 18.82
N VAL A 50 10.81 -11.64 18.31
CA VAL A 50 12.11 -12.04 18.86
C VAL A 50 12.33 -11.47 20.26
N ALA A 51 11.97 -10.20 20.50
CA ALA A 51 12.09 -9.58 21.81
C ALA A 51 11.26 -10.32 22.87
N LEU A 52 10.00 -10.63 22.54
CA LEU A 52 9.09 -11.37 23.41
C LEU A 52 9.57 -12.81 23.66
N ALA A 53 10.04 -13.51 22.61
CA ALA A 53 10.56 -14.88 22.74
C ALA A 53 11.79 -14.97 23.66
N ARG A 54 12.56 -13.88 23.78
CA ARG A 54 13.71 -13.77 24.70
C ARG A 54 13.32 -13.32 26.11
N GLY A 55 12.02 -13.22 26.42
CA GLY A 55 11.51 -12.74 27.70
C GLY A 55 11.60 -11.23 27.89
N GLY A 56 11.96 -10.49 26.83
CA GLY A 56 12.02 -9.03 26.83
C GLY A 56 10.68 -8.39 26.46
N GLN A 57 10.75 -7.08 26.20
CA GLN A 57 9.63 -6.28 25.70
C GLN A 57 10.01 -5.65 24.35
N PRO A 58 9.01 -5.33 23.50
CA PRO A 58 9.23 -4.51 22.31
C PRO A 58 9.89 -3.17 22.64
N SER A 59 10.64 -2.62 21.69
CA SER A 59 11.30 -1.33 21.83
C SER A 59 10.29 -0.24 22.18
N ALA A 60 10.47 0.41 23.33
CA ALA A 60 9.51 1.41 23.84
C ALA A 60 9.38 2.64 22.94
N ASP A 61 10.45 3.00 22.23
CA ASP A 61 10.49 4.05 21.21
C ASP A 61 9.70 3.72 19.95
N LYS A 62 9.47 2.44 19.65
CA LYS A 62 8.66 2.00 18.50
C LYS A 62 7.17 1.89 18.83
N VAL A 63 6.83 1.63 20.10
CA VAL A 63 5.43 1.61 20.56
C VAL A 63 4.88 3.03 20.59
N ASN A 64 4.02 3.33 19.63
CA ASN A 64 3.52 4.69 19.38
C ASN A 64 2.00 4.82 19.61
N GLY A 65 1.34 3.76 20.07
CA GLY A 65 -0.09 3.79 20.30
C GLY A 65 -0.58 2.68 21.21
N LYS A 66 -1.89 2.73 21.47
CA LYS A 66 -2.62 1.64 22.11
C LYS A 66 -3.91 1.38 21.35
N VAL A 67 -4.25 0.11 21.17
CA VAL A 67 -5.50 -0.32 20.55
C VAL A 67 -6.30 -1.12 21.55
N ASN A 68 -7.50 -0.64 21.89
CA ASN A 68 -8.39 -1.35 22.78
C ASN A 68 -9.00 -2.57 22.08
N ASN A 69 -8.87 -3.75 22.67
CA ASN A 69 -9.42 -5.00 22.12
C ASN A 69 -10.70 -5.47 22.83
N GLY A 70 -11.36 -4.59 23.60
CA GLY A 70 -12.52 -4.91 24.45
C GLY A 70 -12.19 -5.43 25.85
N MET A 71 -10.92 -5.82 26.10
CA MET A 71 -10.46 -6.27 27.43
C MET A 71 -9.39 -5.36 28.02
N LYS A 72 -8.47 -4.87 27.19
CA LYS A 72 -7.38 -3.98 27.59
C LYS A 72 -6.93 -3.11 26.45
N ASP A 73 -6.20 -2.06 26.79
CA ASP A 73 -5.44 -1.28 25.83
C ASP A 73 -4.14 -2.01 25.49
N VAL A 74 -4.05 -2.57 24.29
CA VAL A 74 -2.88 -3.30 23.81
C VAL A 74 -1.85 -2.29 23.30
N PRO A 75 -0.60 -2.29 23.82
CA PRO A 75 0.47 -1.49 23.24
C PRO A 75 0.72 -1.89 21.79
N SER A 76 0.76 -0.90 20.89
CA SER A 76 0.80 -1.14 19.45
C SER A 76 1.86 -0.29 18.77
N ILE A 77 2.41 -0.85 17.68
CA ILE A 77 3.22 -0.13 16.70
C ILE A 77 2.31 0.12 15.50
N LEU A 78 1.92 1.37 15.27
CA LEU A 78 1.04 1.79 14.20
C LEU A 78 1.88 2.41 13.08
N LEU A 79 2.05 1.66 11.99
CA LEU A 79 2.82 2.12 10.83
C LEU A 79 2.01 3.08 9.96
N THR A 80 2.69 4.05 9.36
CA THR A 80 2.07 5.01 8.44
C THR A 80 1.81 4.35 7.08
N ALA A 81 0.57 4.41 6.62
CA ALA A 81 0.19 4.04 5.26
C ALA A 81 0.22 5.27 4.35
N GLY A 82 0.55 5.08 3.06
CA GLY A 82 0.62 6.13 2.06
C GLY A 82 -0.49 6.02 1.02
N THR A 83 -0.96 7.14 0.46
CA THR A 83 -1.90 7.12 -0.67
C THR A 83 -1.15 7.04 -1.98
N VAL A 84 -1.57 6.14 -2.86
CA VAL A 84 -1.08 6.02 -4.23
C VAL A 84 -2.16 6.47 -5.20
N THR A 85 -1.85 7.48 -6.00
CA THR A 85 -2.63 8.00 -7.11
C THR A 85 -1.83 7.87 -8.40
N LYS A 86 -2.44 8.18 -9.54
CA LYS A 86 -1.74 8.21 -10.83
C LYS A 86 -0.48 9.06 -10.81
N ASP A 87 -0.50 10.17 -10.06
CA ASP A 87 0.58 11.16 -10.03
C ASP A 87 1.82 10.73 -9.24
N ASN A 88 1.69 9.73 -8.36
CA ASN A 88 2.77 9.32 -7.45
C ASN A 88 3.08 7.82 -7.48
N VAL A 89 2.56 7.04 -8.44
CA VAL A 89 2.87 5.60 -8.57
C VAL A 89 4.38 5.35 -8.62
N LYS A 90 5.10 6.17 -9.39
CA LYS A 90 6.55 6.01 -9.58
C LYS A 90 7.36 6.30 -8.30
N SER A 91 6.98 7.35 -7.55
CA SER A 91 7.69 7.74 -6.32
C SER A 91 7.28 6.95 -5.09
N THR A 92 6.31 6.03 -5.21
CA THR A 92 5.82 5.19 -4.12
C THR A 92 6.19 3.72 -4.38
N VAL A 93 5.27 2.93 -4.93
CA VAL A 93 5.39 1.46 -5.06
C VAL A 93 6.53 1.03 -5.99
N VAL A 94 6.92 1.87 -6.95
CA VAL A 94 8.06 1.58 -7.84
C VAL A 94 9.37 1.95 -7.17
N ALA A 95 9.47 3.15 -6.59
CA ALA A 95 10.66 3.60 -5.87
C ALA A 95 11.00 2.70 -4.68
N ASP A 96 10.00 2.18 -3.98
CA ASP A 96 10.17 1.22 -2.87
C ASP A 96 10.48 -0.21 -3.36
N GLY A 97 10.50 -0.44 -4.68
CA GLY A 97 10.77 -1.74 -5.29
C GLY A 97 9.68 -2.79 -5.06
N PHE A 98 8.50 -2.36 -4.61
CA PHE A 98 7.35 -3.25 -4.37
C PHE A 98 6.82 -3.84 -5.69
N TRP A 99 6.73 -3.02 -6.73
CA TRP A 99 6.46 -3.46 -8.10
C TRP A 99 7.52 -2.92 -9.05
N LYS A 100 7.95 -3.74 -10.00
CA LYS A 100 8.76 -3.26 -11.11
C LYS A 100 7.87 -2.52 -12.12
N ALA A 101 8.36 -1.44 -12.72
CA ALA A 101 7.62 -0.67 -13.71
C ALA A 101 7.15 -1.55 -14.89
N GLU A 102 7.97 -2.52 -15.30
CA GLU A 102 7.66 -3.45 -16.38
C GLU A 102 6.45 -4.35 -16.07
N GLN A 103 6.23 -4.70 -14.79
CA GLN A 103 5.06 -5.49 -14.37
C GLN A 103 3.79 -4.64 -14.45
N ILE A 104 3.87 -3.37 -14.08
CA ILE A 104 2.74 -2.44 -14.14
C ILE A 104 2.38 -2.15 -15.60
N CYS A 105 3.39 -1.91 -16.44
CA CYS A 105 3.26 -1.39 -17.79
C CYS A 105 3.20 -2.48 -18.87
N GLU A 106 2.67 -3.65 -18.54
CA GLU A 106 2.50 -4.76 -19.47
C GLU A 106 1.19 -4.65 -20.29
N GLY A 107 1.21 -5.19 -21.51
CA GLY A 107 0.01 -5.36 -22.32
C GLY A 107 -0.76 -4.06 -22.58
N ALA A 108 -2.04 -4.04 -22.19
CA ALA A 108 -2.96 -2.92 -22.41
C ALA A 108 -2.62 -1.66 -21.60
N TYR A 109 -1.68 -1.73 -20.66
CA TYR A 109 -1.37 -0.61 -19.75
C TYR A 109 -0.16 0.24 -20.19
N LYS A 110 0.52 -0.12 -21.28
CA LYS A 110 1.71 0.60 -21.80
C LYS A 110 1.44 2.10 -22.01
N ASP A 111 0.39 2.42 -22.76
CA ASP A 111 0.07 3.82 -23.10
C ASP A 111 -0.33 4.62 -21.86
N ALA A 112 -1.11 3.99 -20.97
CA ALA A 112 -1.50 4.59 -19.69
C ALA A 112 -0.30 4.87 -18.79
N CYS A 113 0.67 3.96 -18.75
CA CYS A 113 1.92 4.12 -18.04
C CYS A 113 2.78 5.26 -18.58
N ALA A 114 2.92 5.37 -19.90
CA ALA A 114 3.66 6.48 -20.52
C ALA A 114 3.01 7.83 -20.17
N ALA A 115 1.68 7.91 -20.23
CA ALA A 115 0.94 9.11 -19.82
C ALA A 115 1.07 9.42 -18.32
N ALA A 116 1.25 8.39 -17.48
CA ALA A 116 1.48 8.52 -16.04
C ALA A 116 2.97 8.67 -15.66
N GLN A 117 3.88 8.72 -16.64
CA GLN A 117 5.33 8.81 -16.46
C GLN A 117 5.94 7.71 -15.56
N VAL A 118 5.28 6.55 -15.49
CA VAL A 118 5.78 5.38 -14.75
C VAL A 118 6.98 4.77 -15.48
N GLN A 119 7.00 4.89 -16.81
CA GLN A 119 8.13 4.65 -17.69
C GLN A 119 8.57 5.95 -18.34
#